data_AF-A0A968DZ17-F1
#
_entry.id   AF-A0A968DZ17-F1
#
_cell.length_a   1.000
_cell.length_b   1.000
_cell.length_c   1.000
_cell.angle_alpha   90.00
_cell.angle_beta   90.00
_cell.angle_gamma   90.00
#
_symmetry.space_group_name_H-M   'P 1'
#
loop_
_entity.id
_entity.type
_entity.pdbx_description
1 polymer ?
#
loop_
_entity_poly.entity_id
_entity_poly.type
_entity_poly.pdbx_seq_one_letter_code
_entity_poly.pdbx_strand_id
1 'polypeptide(L)'
;MIVLVLSFTVACVSLFNLPAVAQTDDQVAKEVIAVTKAQWAAQSAKKPASVWMKNIADEYTEFNPDSPTRLDGKALNGRLGDAFSSGSGEFVADEMVNEKVQVYGDVAILSYNYV
;
A
#
# COMPACT_ATOMS: atom_id res chain seq x y z
N MET A 1 39.76 34.16 26.13
CA MET A 1 39.47 32.92 25.37
C MET A 1 38.55 32.06 26.23
N ILE A 2 37.31 31.81 25.80
CA ILE A 2 36.40 30.68 26.19
C ILE A 2 34.94 30.97 25.78
N VAL A 3 34.57 32.23 25.49
CA VAL A 3 33.15 32.59 25.21
C VAL A 3 32.76 32.57 23.72
N LEU A 4 33.68 32.29 22.79
CA LEU A 4 33.40 32.34 21.34
C LEU A 4 33.18 30.96 20.67
N VAL A 5 33.16 29.87 21.43
CA VAL A 5 33.11 28.49 20.88
C VAL A 5 31.72 27.85 20.99
N LEU A 6 30.80 28.47 21.75
CA LEU A 6 29.48 27.89 22.02
C LEU A 6 28.37 28.32 21.06
N SER A 7 28.62 29.26 20.16
CA SER A 7 27.57 29.84 19.29
C SER A 7 27.47 29.20 17.90
N PHE A 8 28.41 28.32 17.52
CA PHE A 8 28.42 27.71 16.17
C PHE A 8 27.79 26.31 16.10
N THR A 9 27.52 25.66 17.23
CA THR A 9 27.05 24.26 17.25
C THR A 9 25.53 24.11 17.12
N VAL A 10 24.76 25.19 17.32
CA VAL A 10 23.28 25.13 17.32
C VAL A 10 22.67 25.40 15.94
N ALA A 11 23.44 25.88 14.96
CA ALA A 11 22.93 26.28 13.65
C ALA A 11 22.84 25.14 12.60
N CYS A 12 23.42 23.96 12.85
CA CYS A 12 23.47 22.89 11.86
C CYS A 12 22.31 21.86 11.93
N VAL A 13 21.42 21.96 12.91
CA VAL A 13 20.36 20.93 13.14
C VAL A 13 19.04 21.25 12.42
N SER A 14 19.00 22.31 11.60
CA SER A 14 17.74 22.78 10.98
C SER A 14 17.52 22.33 9.53
N LEU A 15 18.38 21.50 8.93
CA LEU A 15 18.43 21.33 7.46
C LEU A 15 17.86 20.02 6.88
N PHE A 16 17.16 19.17 7.63
CA PHE A 16 16.63 17.91 7.06
C PHE A 16 15.13 17.64 7.32
N ASN A 17 14.29 18.67 7.30
CA ASN A 17 12.85 18.50 7.08
C ASN A 17 12.48 18.98 5.67
N LEU A 18 13.11 18.40 4.65
CA LEU A 18 12.57 18.51 3.29
C LEU A 18 11.25 17.74 3.28
N PRO A 19 10.10 18.37 2.98
CA PRO A 19 8.88 17.60 2.75
C PRO A 19 9.19 16.60 1.64
N ALA A 20 8.86 15.32 1.86
CA ALA A 20 8.92 14.32 0.82
C ALA A 20 8.01 14.79 -0.32
N VAL A 21 8.60 15.30 -1.39
CA VAL A 21 7.88 15.68 -2.60
C VAL A 21 7.49 14.38 -3.29
N ALA A 22 6.22 14.24 -3.65
CA ALA A 22 5.76 13.11 -4.44
C ALA A 22 6.57 13.06 -5.74
N GLN A 23 7.37 12.03 -5.92
CA GLN A 23 8.08 11.78 -7.17
C GLN A 23 7.33 10.71 -7.97
N THR A 24 7.35 10.87 -9.29
CA THR A 24 6.99 9.77 -10.19
C THR A 24 8.27 8.97 -10.41
N ASP A 25 8.34 7.79 -9.81
CA ASP A 25 9.34 6.78 -10.12
C ASP A 25 8.66 5.71 -10.97
N ASP A 26 8.96 5.70 -12.27
CA ASP A 26 8.33 4.82 -13.24
C ASP A 26 8.57 3.33 -12.94
N GLN A 27 9.69 2.99 -12.29
CA GLN A 27 9.99 1.61 -11.94
C GLN A 27 9.16 1.18 -10.73
N VAL A 28 9.16 1.99 -9.66
CA VAL A 28 8.34 1.72 -8.47
C VAL A 28 6.86 1.69 -8.84
N ALA A 29 6.41 2.61 -9.70
CA ALA A 29 5.02 2.64 -10.16
C ALA A 29 4.62 1.33 -10.85
N LYS A 30 5.43 0.84 -11.78
CA LYS A 30 5.18 -0.44 -12.49
C LYS A 30 5.16 -1.62 -11.52
N GLU A 31 6.08 -1.65 -10.55
CA GLU A 31 6.16 -2.73 -9.58
C GLU A 31 4.94 -2.77 -8.66
N VAL A 32 4.53 -1.62 -8.11
CA VAL A 32 3.35 -1.50 -7.24
C VAL A 32 2.09 -1.95 -7.98
N ILE A 33 1.88 -1.47 -9.21
CA ILE A 33 0.74 -1.87 -10.05
C ILE A 33 0.78 -3.38 -10.34
N ALA A 34 1.95 -3.93 -10.69
CA ALA A 34 2.10 -5.35 -11.00
C ALA A 34 1.81 -6.24 -9.78
N VAL A 35 2.26 -5.85 -8.59
CA VAL A 35 1.98 -6.59 -7.35
C VAL A 35 0.50 -6.58 -7.03
N THR A 36 -0.18 -5.43 -7.15
CA THR A 36 -1.64 -5.33 -6.92
C THR A 36 -2.42 -6.18 -7.93
N LYS A 37 -2.10 -6.10 -9.22
CA LYS A 37 -2.76 -6.92 -10.25
C LYS A 37 -2.51 -8.42 -10.04
N ALA A 38 -1.33 -8.82 -9.58
CA ALA A 38 -1.03 -10.22 -9.27
C ALA A 38 -1.83 -10.74 -8.06
N GLN A 39 -2.08 -9.89 -7.05
CA GLN A 39 -2.97 -10.21 -5.94
C GLN A 39 -4.40 -10.46 -6.46
N TRP A 40 -4.95 -9.56 -7.28
CA TRP A 40 -6.30 -9.71 -7.85
C TRP A 40 -6.42 -10.96 -8.70
N ALA A 41 -5.47 -11.21 -9.61
CA ALA A 41 -5.47 -12.41 -10.43
C ALA A 41 -5.49 -13.70 -9.60
N ALA A 42 -4.79 -13.72 -8.46
CA ALA A 42 -4.82 -14.85 -7.54
C ALA A 42 -6.19 -14.98 -6.83
N GLN A 43 -6.81 -13.86 -6.45
CA GLN A 43 -8.15 -13.84 -5.84
C GLN A 43 -9.23 -14.28 -6.83
N SER A 44 -9.22 -13.74 -8.06
CA SER A 44 -10.13 -14.10 -9.15
C SER A 44 -9.99 -15.57 -9.56
N ALA A 45 -8.77 -16.12 -9.47
CA ALA A 45 -8.50 -17.54 -9.64
C ALA A 45 -8.83 -18.42 -8.40
N LYS A 46 -9.52 -17.86 -7.40
CA LYS A 46 -9.93 -18.52 -6.14
C LYS A 46 -8.76 -19.23 -5.43
N LYS A 47 -7.56 -18.64 -5.46
CA LYS A 47 -6.41 -19.17 -4.72
C LYS A 47 -6.58 -18.89 -3.22
N PRO A 48 -5.98 -19.71 -2.35
CA PRO A 48 -6.03 -19.47 -0.90
C PRO A 48 -5.43 -18.11 -0.51
N ALA A 49 -5.85 -17.55 0.62
CA ALA A 49 -5.31 -16.31 1.19
C ALA A 49 -3.79 -16.30 1.34
N SER A 50 -3.16 -17.44 1.62
CA SER A 50 -1.71 -17.55 1.68
C SER A 50 -1.00 -17.15 0.37
N VAL A 51 -1.69 -17.22 -0.77
CA VAL A 51 -1.16 -16.86 -2.09
C VAL A 51 -1.42 -15.39 -2.41
N TRP A 52 -2.67 -14.92 -2.33
CA TRP A 52 -3.02 -13.55 -2.73
C TRP A 52 -2.61 -12.50 -1.68
N MET A 53 -2.48 -12.88 -0.40
CA MET A 53 -2.00 -11.98 0.66
C MET A 53 -0.48 -12.05 0.90
N LYS A 54 0.30 -12.74 0.08
CA LYS A 54 1.72 -12.99 0.37
C LYS A 54 2.55 -11.71 0.57
N ASN A 55 2.19 -10.63 -0.13
CA ASN A 55 2.88 -9.34 -0.10
C ASN A 55 2.22 -8.34 0.87
N ILE A 56 1.16 -8.74 1.59
CA ILE A 56 0.46 -7.90 2.54
C ILE A 56 1.13 -8.03 3.91
N ALA A 57 1.37 -6.90 4.58
CA ALA A 57 1.93 -6.83 5.93
C ALA A 57 0.97 -7.40 6.98
N ASP A 58 1.48 -7.91 8.11
CA ASP A 58 0.63 -8.56 9.12
C ASP A 58 -0.32 -7.56 9.81
N GLU A 59 0.12 -6.31 9.95
CA GLU A 59 -0.59 -5.15 10.50
C GLU A 59 -1.49 -4.42 9.49
N TYR A 60 -1.73 -5.01 8.31
CA TYR A 60 -2.57 -4.45 7.26
C TYR A 60 -3.93 -3.95 7.77
N THR A 61 -4.37 -2.80 7.26
CA THR A 61 -5.69 -2.23 7.57
C THR A 61 -6.46 -1.94 6.29
N GLU A 62 -7.77 -2.15 6.31
CA GLU A 62 -8.64 -1.98 5.15
C GLU A 62 -9.95 -1.26 5.49
N PHE A 63 -10.38 -0.38 4.58
CA PHE A 63 -11.77 0.02 4.45
C PHE A 63 -12.30 -0.51 3.10
N ASN A 64 -13.45 -1.18 3.12
CA ASN A 64 -14.07 -1.78 1.95
C ASN A 64 -15.61 -1.61 2.02
N PRO A 65 -16.35 -1.83 0.91
CA PRO A 65 -17.80 -1.64 0.90
C PRO A 65 -18.59 -2.71 1.68
N ASP A 66 -17.96 -3.85 2.02
CA ASP A 66 -18.60 -4.97 2.71
C ASP A 66 -18.60 -4.83 4.24
N SER A 67 -17.77 -3.93 4.78
CA SER A 67 -17.63 -3.70 6.23
C SER A 67 -17.95 -2.26 6.61
N PRO A 68 -18.82 -2.03 7.62
CA PRO A 68 -19.12 -0.68 8.11
C PRO A 68 -17.98 -0.07 8.94
N THR A 69 -16.95 -0.85 9.26
CA THR A 69 -15.80 -0.44 10.07
C THR A 69 -14.48 -0.86 9.43
N ARG A 70 -13.38 -0.22 9.85
CA ARG A 70 -12.03 -0.64 9.45
C ARG A 70 -11.79 -2.10 9.86
N LEU A 71 -11.17 -2.87 8.97
CA LEU A 71 -10.67 -4.21 9.27
C LEU A 71 -9.19 -4.11 9.61
N ASP A 72 -8.80 -4.73 10.73
CA ASP A 72 -7.44 -4.70 11.25
C ASP A 72 -6.81 -6.10 11.20
N GLY A 73 -5.62 -6.16 10.58
CA GLY A 73 -4.77 -7.33 10.51
C GLY A 73 -5.00 -8.22 9.29
N LYS A 74 -3.90 -8.71 8.72
CA LYS A 74 -3.88 -9.66 7.59
C LYS A 74 -4.65 -10.94 7.89
N ALA A 75 -4.54 -11.46 9.12
CA ALA A 75 -5.19 -12.71 9.50
C ALA A 75 -6.72 -12.63 9.45
N LEU A 76 -7.32 -11.49 9.82
CA LEU A 76 -8.76 -11.29 9.71
C LEU A 76 -9.19 -11.15 8.24
N ASN A 77 -8.49 -10.28 7.50
CA ASN A 77 -8.75 -10.04 6.07
C ASN A 77 -8.66 -11.33 5.24
N GLY A 78 -7.65 -12.18 5.50
CA GLY A 78 -7.49 -13.45 4.81
C GLY A 78 -8.64 -14.42 5.05
N ARG A 79 -9.10 -14.56 6.31
CA ARG A 79 -10.26 -15.40 6.62
C ARG A 79 -11.54 -14.93 5.92
N LEU A 80 -11.76 -13.61 5.87
CA LEU A 80 -12.92 -13.04 5.18
C LEU A 80 -12.82 -13.24 3.67
N GLY A 81 -11.64 -13.03 3.07
CA GLY A 81 -11.42 -13.26 1.64
C GLY A 81 -11.55 -14.73 1.23
N ASP A 82 -11.08 -15.68 2.05
CA ASP A 82 -11.28 -17.12 1.82
C ASP A 82 -12.76 -17.50 1.91
N ALA A 83 -13.49 -16.94 2.89
CA ALA A 83 -14.93 -17.14 3.01
C ALA A 83 -15.69 -16.58 1.78
N PHE A 84 -15.32 -15.38 1.32
CA PHE A 84 -15.89 -14.79 0.10
C PHE A 84 -15.65 -15.66 -1.14
N SER A 85 -14.42 -16.17 -1.27
CA SER A 85 -14.01 -17.02 -2.41
C SER A 85 -14.71 -18.39 -2.43
N SER A 86 -15.24 -18.84 -1.28
CA SER A 86 -16.01 -20.09 -1.18
C SER A 86 -17.43 -19.98 -1.76
N GLY A 87 -17.91 -18.77 -2.06
CA GLY A 87 -19.20 -18.52 -2.69
C GLY A 87 -19.27 -18.97 -4.16
N SER A 88 -20.51 -19.07 -4.67
CA SER A 88 -20.79 -19.40 -6.08
C SER A 88 -20.63 -18.22 -7.04
N GLY A 89 -20.32 -17.02 -6.55
CA GLY A 89 -20.04 -15.85 -7.38
C GLY A 89 -18.78 -16.03 -8.23
N GLU A 90 -18.75 -15.34 -9.37
CA GLU A 90 -17.60 -15.22 -10.25
C GLU A 90 -17.30 -13.75 -10.51
N PHE A 91 -16.02 -13.40 -10.54
CA PHE A 91 -15.58 -12.08 -10.98
C PHE A 91 -15.72 -12.00 -12.51
N VAL A 92 -16.50 -11.03 -12.99
CA VAL A 92 -16.73 -10.81 -14.42
C VAL A 92 -15.75 -9.78 -15.00
N ALA A 93 -15.29 -8.85 -14.16
CA ALA A 93 -14.25 -7.87 -14.46
C ALA A 93 -13.54 -7.46 -13.14
N ASP A 94 -12.25 -7.16 -13.24
CA ASP A 94 -11.39 -6.67 -12.17
C ASP A 94 -10.34 -5.69 -12.72
N GLU A 95 -10.77 -4.65 -13.43
CA GLU A 95 -9.87 -3.72 -14.11
C GLU A 95 -9.47 -2.53 -13.23
N MET A 96 -8.23 -2.09 -13.41
CA MET A 96 -7.68 -0.88 -12.80
C MET A 96 -7.66 0.22 -13.85
N VAL A 97 -8.47 1.26 -13.69
CA VAL A 97 -8.47 2.41 -14.60
C VAL A 97 -8.04 3.68 -13.88
N ASN A 98 -7.41 4.60 -14.62
CA ASN A 98 -6.90 5.88 -14.11
C ASN A 98 -5.89 5.68 -12.96
N GLU A 99 -5.02 4.68 -13.07
CA GLU A 99 -4.03 4.39 -12.05
C GLU A 99 -2.99 5.51 -11.93
N LYS A 100 -2.64 5.82 -10.69
CA LYS A 100 -1.60 6.78 -10.35
C LYS A 100 -0.82 6.29 -9.14
N VAL A 101 0.50 6.34 -9.25
CA VAL A 101 1.42 6.04 -8.14
C VAL A 101 2.14 7.31 -7.72
N GLN A 102 2.11 7.61 -6.43
CA GLN A 102 2.83 8.72 -5.80
C GLN A 102 3.85 8.14 -4.82
N VAL A 103 5.14 8.45 -5.00
CA VAL A 103 6.23 7.90 -4.19
C VAL A 103 6.75 8.94 -3.20
N TYR A 104 6.90 8.53 -1.94
CA TYR A 104 7.37 9.30 -0.80
C TYR A 104 8.41 8.47 -0.03
N GLY A 105 9.68 8.54 -0.42
CA GLY A 105 10.72 7.71 0.19
C GLY A 105 10.50 6.23 -0.12
N ASP A 106 10.30 5.42 0.92
CA ASP A 106 9.98 3.99 0.85
C ASP A 106 8.47 3.70 0.74
N VAL A 107 7.62 4.74 0.76
CA VAL A 107 6.17 4.60 0.65
C VAL A 107 5.71 4.92 -0.76
N ALA A 108 4.83 4.07 -1.31
CA ALA A 108 4.12 4.32 -2.55
C ALA A 108 2.60 4.27 -2.32
N ILE A 109 1.88 5.27 -2.85
CA ILE A 109 0.42 5.34 -2.79
C ILE A 109 -0.11 5.07 -4.19
N LEU A 110 -0.79 3.94 -4.37
CA LEU A 110 -1.53 3.59 -5.57
C LEU A 110 -2.99 4.01 -5.43
N SER A 111 -3.46 4.85 -6.35
CA SER A 111 -4.87 5.26 -6.48
C SER A 111 -5.38 4.91 -7.87
N TYR A 112 -6.62 4.43 -7.96
CA TYR A 112 -7.27 4.02 -9.21
C TYR A 112 -8.79 3.96 -9.01
N ASN A 113 -9.53 3.82 -10.11
CA ASN A 113 -10.90 3.36 -10.09
C ASN A 113 -10.94 1.85 -10.39
N TYR A 114 -11.67 1.09 -9.58
CA TYR A 114 -11.94 -0.33 -9.81
C TYR A 114 -13.22 -0.48 -10.66
N VAL A 115 -13.14 -1.26 -11.75
CA VAL A 115 -14.24 -1.49 -12.70
C VAL A 115 -14.45 -2.97 -12.96
#